data_AF-A0A645A5H6-F1
#
_entry.id   AF-A0A645A5H6-F1
#
_cell.length_a   1.000
_cell.length_b   1.000
_cell.length_c   1.000
_cell.angle_alpha   90.00
_cell.angle_beta   90.00
_cell.angle_gamma   90.00
#
_symmetry.space_group_name_H-M   'P 1'
#
loop_
_entity.id
_entity.type
_entity.pdbx_description
1 polymer ?
#
loop_
_entity_poly.entity_id
_entity_poly.type
_entity_poly.pdbx_seq_one_letter_code
_entity_poly.pdbx_strand_id
1 'polypeptide(L)'
;MKLKPVVQEKFERAKPDFAPIAAKVVQSQAQAVLMLASGNAVVDGYAAIRKAGANVQLVTLSNNASAGFVKSLGENARGVIVTQVFPSERASNSPLVREAMDLARAKGKEVSPAMLEGFASAKVLVEALRRAGPKPTRDKLAPALESMQKFDIGGLEVSYSPDDHTGLDFADLSIIGTDGKFRR
;
A
#
# COMPACT_ATOMS: atom_id res chain seq x y z
N MET A 1 10.69 -22.95 -4.96
CA MET A 1 11.77 -22.49 -5.87
C MET A 1 12.34 -21.19 -5.30
N LYS A 2 13.64 -21.10 -4.97
CA LYS A 2 14.25 -19.84 -4.51
C LYS A 2 14.60 -19.01 -5.74
N LEU A 3 13.75 -18.05 -6.10
CA LEU A 3 14.04 -17.09 -7.18
C LEU A 3 15.21 -16.20 -6.76
N LYS A 4 16.14 -15.93 -7.70
CA LYS A 4 17.26 -15.00 -7.50
C LYS A 4 17.10 -13.81 -8.45
N PRO A 5 17.28 -12.57 -8.00
CA PRO A 5 17.22 -11.41 -8.88
C PRO A 5 18.41 -11.40 -9.86
N VAL A 6 18.16 -11.04 -11.12
CA VAL A 6 19.22 -10.86 -12.15
C VAL A 6 20.03 -9.58 -11.92
N VAL A 7 19.47 -8.63 -11.17
CA VAL A 7 20.13 -7.41 -10.70
C VAL A 7 19.53 -7.02 -9.35
N GLN A 8 20.38 -6.63 -8.40
CA GLN A 8 19.95 -6.16 -7.10
C GLN A 8 20.78 -4.95 -6.71
N GLU A 9 20.13 -3.81 -6.57
CA GLU A 9 20.77 -2.54 -6.26
C GLU A 9 20.17 -1.90 -5.01
N LYS A 10 20.95 -1.06 -4.35
CA LYS A 10 20.54 -0.22 -3.23
C LYS A 10 20.85 1.22 -3.59
N PHE A 11 20.12 2.16 -3.00
CA PHE A 11 20.39 3.59 -3.14
C PHE A 11 20.34 4.27 -1.77
N GLU A 12 21.02 5.42 -1.66
CA GLU A 12 20.96 6.24 -0.45
C GLU A 12 19.61 6.95 -0.37
N ARG A 13 18.87 6.73 0.72
CA ARG A 13 17.52 7.30 0.88
C ARG A 13 17.51 8.83 0.87
N ALA A 14 18.52 9.47 1.46
CA ALA A 14 18.59 10.92 1.59
C ALA A 14 18.95 11.62 0.27
N LYS A 15 19.72 10.94 -0.59
CA LYS A 15 20.21 11.47 -1.86
C LYS A 15 20.30 10.34 -2.90
N PRO A 16 19.17 9.87 -3.44
CA PRO A 16 19.17 8.78 -4.40
C PRO A 16 19.85 9.21 -5.71
N ASP A 17 20.62 8.30 -6.30
CA ASP A 17 21.13 8.41 -7.66
C ASP A 17 20.68 7.20 -8.48
N PHE A 18 19.71 7.42 -9.36
CA PHE A 18 19.09 6.35 -10.15
C PHE A 18 19.74 6.13 -11.51
N ALA A 19 20.60 7.03 -11.98
CA ALA A 19 21.26 6.88 -13.28
C ALA A 19 22.11 5.59 -13.37
N PRO A 20 23.02 5.28 -12.41
CA PRO A 20 23.79 4.04 -12.46
C PRO A 20 22.91 2.80 -12.28
N ILE A 21 21.84 2.89 -11.48
CA ILE A 21 20.89 1.79 -11.26
C ILE A 21 20.13 1.49 -12.55
N ALA A 22 19.64 2.51 -13.24
CA ALA A 22 18.93 2.37 -14.51
C ALA A 22 19.80 1.70 -15.58
N ALA A 23 21.09 2.08 -15.68
CA ALA A 23 22.03 1.45 -16.61
C ALA A 23 22.19 -0.05 -16.32
N LYS A 24 22.29 -0.46 -15.05
CA LYS A 24 22.37 -1.87 -14.66
C LYS A 24 21.08 -2.63 -14.94
N VAL A 25 19.92 -2.01 -14.73
CA VAL A 25 18.62 -2.61 -15.08
C VAL A 25 18.56 -2.90 -16.58
N VAL A 26 18.96 -1.95 -17.44
CA VAL A 26 19.04 -2.15 -18.89
C VAL A 26 19.96 -3.33 -19.24
N GLN A 27 21.18 -3.35 -18.70
CA GLN A 27 22.16 -4.41 -18.97
C GLN A 27 21.70 -5.79 -18.51
N SER A 28 20.96 -5.87 -17.40
CA SER A 28 20.46 -7.13 -16.85
C SER A 28 19.36 -7.78 -17.68
N GLN A 29 18.74 -7.04 -18.61
CA GLN A 29 17.57 -7.47 -19.38
C GLN A 29 16.41 -7.95 -18.48
N ALA A 30 16.29 -7.39 -17.27
CA ALA A 30 15.21 -7.74 -16.35
C ALA A 30 13.84 -7.50 -16.99
N GLN A 31 12.92 -8.45 -16.84
CA GLN A 31 11.54 -8.32 -17.34
C GLN A 31 10.66 -7.51 -16.39
N ALA A 32 11.00 -7.52 -15.10
CA ALA A 32 10.28 -6.80 -14.06
C ALA A 32 11.26 -6.23 -13.03
N VAL A 33 10.87 -5.11 -12.41
CA VAL A 33 11.60 -4.48 -11.31
C VAL A 33 10.65 -4.33 -10.14
N LEU A 34 10.97 -4.99 -9.03
CA LEU A 34 10.34 -4.73 -7.73
C LEU A 34 11.09 -3.60 -7.04
N MET A 35 10.45 -2.43 -6.91
CA MET A 35 11.05 -1.27 -6.28
C MET A 35 10.47 -1.05 -4.88
N LEU A 36 11.32 -1.31 -3.88
CA LEU A 36 11.03 -1.17 -2.45
C LEU A 36 11.44 0.24 -2.00
N ALA A 37 10.57 1.23 -2.20
CA ALA A 37 10.92 2.63 -1.97
C ALA A 37 9.70 3.53 -1.67
N SER A 38 9.98 4.74 -1.17
CA SER A 38 8.96 5.79 -1.03
C SER A 38 8.41 6.22 -2.40
N GLY A 39 7.21 6.79 -2.42
CA GLY A 39 6.54 7.16 -3.68
C GLY A 39 7.40 8.04 -4.59
N ASN A 40 8.05 9.07 -4.04
CA ASN A 40 8.93 9.95 -4.82
C ASN A 40 10.13 9.20 -5.42
N ALA A 41 10.78 8.34 -4.62
CA ALA A 41 11.90 7.53 -5.09
C ALA A 41 11.47 6.54 -6.18
N VAL A 42 10.26 5.98 -6.08
CA VAL A 42 9.71 5.12 -7.14
C VAL A 42 9.42 5.90 -8.42
N VAL A 43 8.84 7.10 -8.30
CA VAL A 43 8.57 7.98 -9.44
C VAL A 43 9.88 8.33 -10.17
N ASP A 44 10.87 8.83 -9.45
CA ASP A 44 12.15 9.27 -10.02
C ASP A 44 12.95 8.09 -10.57
N GLY A 45 13.02 6.99 -9.82
CA GLY A 45 13.73 5.78 -10.22
C GLY A 45 13.11 5.12 -11.44
N TYR A 46 11.78 5.03 -11.50
CA TYR A 46 11.12 4.47 -12.68
C TYR A 46 11.27 5.38 -13.91
N ALA A 47 11.16 6.70 -13.74
CA ALA A 47 11.43 7.64 -14.82
C ALA A 47 12.87 7.49 -15.37
N ALA A 48 13.86 7.32 -14.50
CA ALA A 48 15.24 7.06 -14.90
C ALA A 48 15.41 5.75 -15.68
N ILE A 49 14.78 4.66 -15.23
CA ILE A 49 14.78 3.35 -15.91
C ILE A 49 14.16 3.46 -17.30
N ARG A 50 13.00 4.13 -17.42
CA ARG A 50 12.31 4.36 -18.70
C ARG A 50 13.16 5.21 -19.65
N LYS A 51 13.76 6.29 -19.15
CA LYS A 51 14.65 7.17 -19.92
C LYS A 51 15.90 6.44 -20.42
N ALA A 52 16.40 5.46 -19.68
CA ALA A 52 17.52 4.62 -20.09
C ALA A 52 17.14 3.55 -21.15
N GLY A 53 15.86 3.47 -21.56
CA GLY A 53 15.39 2.58 -22.61
C GLY A 53 14.91 1.21 -22.13
N ALA A 54 14.86 0.95 -20.82
CA ALA A 54 14.36 -0.31 -20.30
C ALA A 54 12.82 -0.34 -20.26
N ASN A 55 12.22 -1.34 -20.89
CA ASN A 55 10.79 -1.59 -20.86
C ASN A 55 10.46 -2.71 -19.87
N VAL A 56 10.51 -2.40 -18.57
CA VAL A 56 10.27 -3.35 -17.48
C VAL A 56 8.86 -3.22 -16.92
N GLN A 57 8.29 -4.33 -16.43
CA GLN A 57 7.13 -4.28 -15.55
C GLN A 57 7.55 -3.75 -14.17
N LEU A 58 7.11 -2.55 -13.81
CA LEU A 58 7.33 -2.03 -12.46
C LEU A 58 6.33 -2.66 -11.49
N VAL A 59 6.85 -3.14 -10.36
CA VAL A 59 6.09 -3.56 -9.19
C VAL A 59 6.56 -2.74 -7.98
N THR A 60 5.65 -2.26 -7.15
CA THR A 60 5.99 -1.56 -5.90
C THR A 60 5.01 -1.87 -4.77
N LEU A 61 5.31 -1.35 -3.59
CA LEU A 61 4.65 -1.67 -2.33
C LEU A 61 3.39 -0.83 -2.07
N SER A 62 2.57 -1.30 -1.11
CA SER A 62 1.27 -0.71 -0.74
C SER A 62 1.38 0.69 -0.17
N ASN A 63 2.52 1.09 0.37
CA ASN A 63 2.76 2.47 0.81
C ASN A 63 2.64 3.49 -0.35
N ASN A 64 2.62 3.03 -1.60
CA ASN A 64 2.44 3.86 -2.79
C ASN A 64 1.00 3.81 -3.35
N ALA A 65 0.07 3.08 -2.73
CA ALA A 65 -1.30 2.89 -3.21
C ALA A 65 -2.22 4.12 -2.96
N SER A 66 -1.87 5.27 -3.55
CA SER A 66 -2.62 6.53 -3.41
C SER A 66 -2.84 7.22 -4.76
N ALA A 67 -3.91 8.03 -4.86
CA ALA A 67 -4.15 8.86 -6.04
C ALA A 67 -3.02 9.88 -6.28
N GLY A 68 -2.38 10.37 -5.21
CA GLY A 68 -1.24 11.28 -5.30
C GLY A 68 -0.03 10.62 -5.96
N PHE A 69 0.26 9.36 -5.63
CA PHE A 69 1.33 8.60 -6.28
C PHE A 69 1.06 8.37 -7.77
N VAL A 70 -0.16 7.95 -8.12
CA VAL A 70 -0.57 7.80 -9.53
C VAL A 70 -0.37 9.11 -10.30
N LYS A 71 -0.78 10.24 -9.70
CA LYS A 71 -0.60 11.56 -10.31
C LYS A 71 0.88 11.89 -10.53
N SER A 72 1.74 11.61 -9.54
CA SER A 72 3.19 11.87 -9.65
C SER A 72 3.88 11.02 -10.70
N LEU A 73 3.40 9.80 -10.96
CA LEU A 73 3.93 8.94 -12.04
C LEU A 73 3.64 9.51 -13.44
N GLY A 74 2.58 10.32 -13.61
CA GLY A 74 2.21 10.92 -14.88
C GLY A 74 2.02 9.87 -15.99
N GLU A 75 2.67 10.08 -17.13
CA GLU A 75 2.59 9.17 -18.29
C GLU A 75 3.15 7.76 -17.98
N ASN A 76 4.01 7.64 -16.98
CA ASN A 76 4.54 6.35 -16.55
C ASN A 76 3.58 5.58 -15.64
N ALA A 77 2.42 6.13 -15.28
CA ALA A 77 1.52 5.48 -14.33
C ALA A 77 0.93 4.16 -14.85
N ARG A 78 0.53 4.14 -16.13
CA ARG A 78 -0.17 3.01 -16.72
C ARG A 78 0.67 1.73 -16.61
N GLY A 79 0.04 0.67 -16.11
CA GLY A 79 0.63 -0.65 -16.04
C GLY A 79 1.51 -0.89 -14.81
N VAL A 80 1.80 0.13 -13.99
CA VAL A 80 2.52 -0.08 -12.72
C VAL A 80 1.69 -0.96 -11.80
N ILE A 81 2.31 -2.01 -11.26
CA ILE A 81 1.69 -2.92 -10.29
C ILE A 81 2.00 -2.42 -8.88
N VAL A 82 0.98 -2.34 -8.04
CA VAL A 82 1.10 -1.92 -6.63
C VAL A 82 0.46 -3.00 -5.76
N THR A 83 1.21 -3.52 -4.80
CA THR A 83 0.69 -4.45 -3.79
C THR A 83 -0.37 -3.76 -2.94
N GLN A 84 -1.35 -4.51 -2.47
CA GLN A 84 -2.48 -4.00 -1.69
C GLN A 84 -2.57 -4.79 -0.37
N VAL A 85 -2.89 -4.08 0.71
CA VAL A 85 -3.01 -4.65 2.07
C VAL A 85 -4.46 -4.65 2.58
N PHE A 86 -5.39 -4.24 1.72
CA PHE A 86 -6.84 -4.32 1.94
C PHE A 86 -7.54 -4.75 0.65
N PRO A 87 -8.81 -5.22 0.73
CA PRO A 87 -9.64 -5.48 -0.44
C PRO A 87 -9.75 -4.28 -1.39
N SER A 88 -10.27 -4.55 -2.59
CA SER A 88 -10.60 -3.50 -3.57
C SER A 88 -11.43 -2.39 -2.94
N GLU A 89 -10.96 -1.15 -3.05
CA GLU A 89 -11.68 0.06 -2.63
C GLU A 89 -12.97 0.29 -3.43
N ARG A 90 -13.24 -0.58 -4.41
CA ARG A 90 -14.45 -0.65 -5.22
C ARG A 90 -15.26 -1.93 -5.01
N ALA A 91 -14.80 -2.85 -4.15
CA ALA A 91 -15.51 -4.07 -3.81
C ALA A 91 -16.75 -3.74 -2.97
N SER A 92 -17.84 -3.36 -3.64
CA SER A 92 -19.10 -2.99 -3.00
C SER A 92 -19.75 -4.14 -2.23
N ASN A 93 -19.30 -5.38 -2.42
CA ASN A 93 -19.70 -6.56 -1.64
C ASN A 93 -18.97 -6.66 -0.28
N SER A 94 -17.86 -5.96 -0.06
CA SER A 94 -17.21 -5.87 1.25
C SER A 94 -17.93 -4.84 2.13
N PRO A 95 -18.39 -5.22 3.33
CA PRO A 95 -19.01 -4.28 4.27
C PRO A 95 -18.09 -3.11 4.65
N LEU A 96 -16.81 -3.39 4.95
CA LEU A 96 -15.80 -2.37 5.26
C LEU A 96 -15.69 -1.34 4.13
N VAL A 97 -15.57 -1.82 2.88
CA VAL A 97 -15.42 -0.97 1.71
C VAL A 97 -16.69 -0.16 1.45
N ARG A 98 -17.87 -0.79 1.55
CA ARG A 98 -19.16 -0.11 1.36
C ARG A 98 -19.34 1.04 2.34
N GLU A 99 -19.05 0.81 3.61
CA GLU A 99 -19.12 1.84 4.65
C GLU A 99 -18.18 3.02 4.36
N ALA A 100 -16.92 2.73 3.99
CA ALA A 100 -15.95 3.74 3.60
C ALA A 100 -16.41 4.55 2.36
N MET A 101 -16.98 3.87 1.36
CA MET A 101 -17.51 4.49 0.14
C MET A 101 -18.68 5.43 0.44
N ASP A 102 -19.61 5.03 1.29
CA ASP A 102 -20.78 5.86 1.62
C ASP A 102 -20.38 7.12 2.39
N LEU A 103 -19.46 7.00 3.35
CA LEU A 103 -18.90 8.14 4.08
C LEU A 103 -18.10 9.09 3.16
N ALA A 104 -17.31 8.55 2.23
CA ALA A 104 -16.56 9.35 1.27
C ALA A 104 -17.47 10.08 0.29
N ARG A 105 -18.50 9.41 -0.24
CA ARG A 105 -19.51 9.99 -1.13
C ARG A 105 -20.28 11.13 -0.48
N ALA A 106 -20.65 11.00 0.79
CA ALA A 106 -21.28 12.08 1.57
C ALA A 106 -20.39 13.33 1.69
N LYS A 107 -19.09 13.22 1.41
CA LYS A 107 -18.11 14.32 1.36
C LYS A 107 -17.64 14.67 -0.06
N GLY A 108 -18.25 14.09 -1.09
CA GLY A 108 -17.85 14.30 -2.49
C GLY A 108 -16.46 13.76 -2.83
N LYS A 109 -16.01 12.71 -2.12
CA LYS A 109 -14.70 12.08 -2.31
C LYS A 109 -14.82 10.66 -2.87
N GLU A 110 -13.84 10.25 -3.66
CA GLU A 110 -13.62 8.84 -3.99
C GLU A 110 -12.70 8.20 -2.94
N VAL A 111 -12.89 6.90 -2.66
CA VAL A 111 -12.00 6.13 -1.79
C VAL A 111 -10.77 5.73 -2.58
N SER A 112 -9.59 5.92 -2.00
CA SER A 112 -8.33 5.32 -2.47
C SER A 112 -7.89 4.22 -1.50
N PRO A 113 -6.98 3.30 -1.88
CA PRO A 113 -6.48 2.28 -0.96
C PRO A 113 -5.92 2.85 0.34
N ALA A 114 -5.12 3.91 0.27
CA ALA A 114 -4.62 4.62 1.47
C ALA A 114 -5.74 5.19 2.36
N MET A 115 -6.86 5.65 1.78
CA MET A 115 -8.02 6.09 2.57
C MET A 115 -8.74 4.92 3.24
N LEU A 116 -8.83 3.78 2.56
CA LEU A 116 -9.44 2.56 3.12
C LEU A 116 -8.61 2.02 4.30
N GLU A 117 -7.28 2.02 4.18
CA GLU A 117 -6.36 1.67 5.26
C GLU A 117 -6.52 2.60 6.47
N GLY A 118 -6.58 3.92 6.24
CA GLY A 118 -6.84 4.89 7.31
C GLY A 118 -8.21 4.69 7.98
N PHE A 119 -9.23 4.34 7.20
CA PHE A 119 -10.56 4.04 7.72
C PHE A 119 -10.57 2.77 8.58
N ALA A 120 -9.97 1.68 8.09
CA ALA A 120 -9.81 0.44 8.85
C ALA A 120 -9.04 0.67 10.17
N SER A 121 -7.92 1.40 10.10
CA SER A 121 -7.12 1.77 11.27
C SER A 121 -7.92 2.57 12.29
N ALA A 122 -8.77 3.50 11.83
CA ALA A 122 -9.65 4.26 12.69
C ALA A 122 -10.69 3.38 13.40
N LYS A 123 -11.28 2.39 12.69
CA LYS A 123 -12.21 1.42 13.31
C LYS A 123 -11.54 0.62 14.43
N VAL A 124 -10.32 0.12 14.19
CA VAL A 124 -9.52 -0.58 15.20
C VAL A 124 -9.23 0.32 16.41
N LEU A 125 -8.79 1.56 16.17
CA LEU A 125 -8.51 2.50 17.26
C LEU A 125 -9.77 2.83 18.08
N VAL A 126 -10.90 3.06 17.42
CA VAL A 126 -12.18 3.36 18.11
C VAL A 126 -12.62 2.18 18.98
N GLU A 127 -12.48 0.96 18.48
CA GLU A 127 -12.77 -0.25 19.28
C GLU A 127 -11.83 -0.39 20.46
N ALA A 128 -10.52 -0.19 20.26
CA ALA A 128 -9.55 -0.22 21.35
C ALA A 128 -9.84 0.83 22.43
N LEU A 129 -10.27 2.03 22.03
CA LEU A 129 -10.69 3.08 22.96
C LEU A 129 -11.96 2.69 23.73
N ARG A 130 -12.91 1.98 23.11
CA ARG A 130 -14.06 1.42 23.85
C ARG A 130 -13.63 0.38 24.87
N ARG A 131 -12.72 -0.53 24.50
CA ARG A 131 -12.18 -1.58 25.39
C ARG A 131 -11.36 -1.03 26.55
N ALA A 132 -10.64 0.07 26.34
CA ALA A 132 -9.90 0.78 27.38
C ALA A 132 -10.80 1.41 28.46
N GLY A 133 -12.11 1.50 28.21
CA GLY A 133 -13.11 2.00 29.16
C GLY A 133 -13.09 3.52 29.35
N PRO A 134 -13.83 4.04 30.35
CA PRO A 134 -13.90 5.47 30.62
C PRO A 134 -12.53 6.09 30.92
N LYS A 135 -12.30 7.30 30.41
CA LYS A 135 -11.04 8.05 30.56
C LYS A 135 -9.84 7.20 30.09
N PRO A 136 -9.75 6.89 28.78
CA PRO A 136 -8.66 6.10 28.24
C PRO A 136 -7.33 6.84 28.38
N THR A 137 -6.28 6.10 28.71
CA THR A 137 -4.89 6.58 28.78
C THR A 137 -4.03 5.71 27.86
N ARG A 138 -2.80 6.14 27.56
CA ARG A 138 -1.85 5.32 26.77
C ARG A 138 -1.63 3.95 27.41
N ASP A 139 -1.47 3.91 28.73
CA ASP A 139 -1.26 2.68 29.51
C ASP A 139 -2.45 1.72 29.45
N LYS A 140 -3.67 2.22 29.21
CA LYS A 140 -4.87 1.39 29.02
C LYS A 140 -5.07 0.98 27.55
N LEU A 141 -4.56 1.76 26.60
CA LEU A 141 -4.80 1.54 25.18
C LEU A 141 -4.01 0.34 24.64
N ALA A 142 -2.75 0.18 25.03
CA ALA A 142 -1.92 -0.94 24.55
C ALA A 142 -2.50 -2.30 25.00
N PRO A 143 -2.83 -2.55 26.29
CA PRO A 143 -3.50 -3.78 26.69
C PRO A 143 -4.87 -3.98 26.04
N ALA A 144 -5.60 -2.89 25.76
CA ALA A 144 -6.87 -2.97 25.06
C ALA A 144 -6.72 -3.44 23.61
N LEU A 145 -5.69 -2.97 22.90
CA LEU A 145 -5.31 -3.47 21.58
C LEU A 145 -4.89 -4.94 21.65
N GLU A 146 -3.98 -5.30 22.55
CA GLU A 146 -3.48 -6.68 22.73
C GLU A 146 -4.58 -7.67 23.13
N SER A 147 -5.69 -7.20 23.70
CA SER A 147 -6.87 -8.03 24.00
C SER A 147 -7.80 -8.27 22.80
N MET A 148 -7.54 -7.60 21.68
CA MET A 148 -8.37 -7.68 20.48
C MET A 148 -8.10 -8.99 19.74
N GLN A 149 -9.07 -9.90 19.77
CA GLN A 149 -9.00 -11.21 19.14
C GLN A 149 -10.17 -11.36 18.18
N LYS A 150 -9.89 -11.68 16.92
CA LYS A 150 -10.87 -11.87 15.85
C LYS A 150 -11.92 -10.76 15.75
N PHE A 151 -11.47 -9.51 15.94
CA PHE A 151 -12.36 -8.36 15.81
C PHE A 151 -12.68 -8.12 14.35
N ASP A 152 -13.94 -8.29 13.97
CA ASP A 152 -14.38 -8.07 12.60
C ASP A 152 -14.60 -6.58 12.30
N ILE A 153 -13.81 -6.03 11.37
CA ILE A 153 -13.93 -4.65 10.90
C ILE A 153 -14.83 -4.49 9.65
N GLY A 154 -15.52 -5.54 9.23
CA GLY A 154 -16.42 -5.53 8.07
C GLY A 154 -16.02 -6.54 7.01
N GLY A 155 -15.83 -7.80 7.41
CA GLY A 155 -15.35 -8.92 6.61
C GLY A 155 -13.85 -9.18 6.71
N LEU A 156 -13.13 -8.49 7.62
CA LEU A 156 -11.72 -8.74 7.91
C LEU A 156 -11.57 -8.88 9.42
N GLU A 157 -10.98 -9.98 9.87
CA GLU A 157 -10.68 -10.20 11.28
C GLU A 157 -9.33 -9.60 11.65
N VAL A 158 -9.31 -8.79 12.69
CA VAL A 158 -8.09 -8.21 13.28
C VAL A 158 -7.80 -8.89 14.61
N SER A 159 -6.58 -9.39 14.78
CA SER A 159 -6.11 -9.98 16.03
C SER A 159 -4.74 -9.44 16.42
N TYR A 160 -4.62 -8.99 17.66
CA TYR A 160 -3.35 -8.62 18.28
C TYR A 160 -3.16 -9.44 19.55
N SER A 161 -1.90 -9.64 19.95
CA SER A 161 -1.52 -10.23 21.22
C SER A 161 -0.24 -9.58 21.74
N PRO A 162 0.17 -9.78 23.00
CA PRO A 162 1.42 -9.22 23.51
C PRO A 162 2.67 -9.59 22.69
N ASP A 163 2.60 -10.72 21.96
CA ASP A 163 3.71 -11.26 21.17
C ASP A 163 3.50 -11.11 19.64
N ASP A 164 2.34 -10.63 19.19
CA ASP A 164 2.03 -10.41 17.77
C ASP A 164 1.18 -9.15 17.56
N HIS A 165 1.80 -8.15 16.93
CA HIS A 165 1.20 -6.86 16.62
C HIS A 165 0.90 -6.68 15.12
N THR A 166 0.93 -7.75 14.33
CA THR A 166 0.66 -7.70 12.87
C THR A 166 -0.79 -7.31 12.58
N GLY A 167 -1.75 -7.86 13.33
CA GLY A 167 -3.17 -7.50 13.21
C GLY A 167 -3.91 -8.21 12.09
N LEU A 168 -3.38 -8.14 10.86
CA LEU A 168 -4.02 -8.63 9.65
C LEU A 168 -2.98 -9.27 8.72
N ASP A 169 -3.25 -10.49 8.25
CA ASP A 169 -2.50 -11.14 7.18
C ASP A 169 -3.30 -11.06 5.88
N PHE A 170 -3.02 -10.05 5.06
CA PHE A 170 -3.68 -9.82 3.79
C PHE A 170 -2.69 -9.25 2.77
N ALA A 171 -2.66 -9.84 1.58
CA ALA A 171 -1.93 -9.30 0.45
C ALA A 171 -2.71 -9.55 -0.86
N ASP A 172 -2.70 -8.53 -1.71
CA ASP A 172 -3.32 -8.55 -3.03
C ASP A 172 -2.47 -7.70 -4.00
N LEU A 173 -2.76 -7.74 -5.29
CA LEU A 173 -2.09 -6.94 -6.32
C LEU A 173 -3.11 -6.10 -7.08
N SER A 174 -2.68 -4.92 -7.50
CA SER A 174 -3.44 -4.08 -8.42
C SER A 174 -2.54 -3.56 -9.52
N ILE A 175 -3.13 -3.29 -10.68
CA ILE A 175 -2.46 -2.61 -11.79
C ILE A 175 -3.10 -1.24 -12.02
N ILE A 176 -2.30 -0.21 -12.25
CA ILE A 176 -2.83 1.11 -12.60
C ILE A 176 -3.34 1.08 -14.04
N GLY A 177 -4.65 1.28 -14.22
CA GLY A 177 -5.34 1.30 -15.50
C GLY A 177 -5.05 2.56 -16.33
N THR A 178 -5.57 2.57 -17.57
CA THR A 178 -5.50 3.74 -18.47
C THR A 178 -6.24 4.96 -17.95
N ASP A 179 -7.20 4.76 -17.05
CA ASP A 179 -7.97 5.80 -16.37
C ASP A 179 -7.32 6.28 -15.06
N GLY A 180 -6.09 5.82 -14.77
CA GLY A 180 -5.39 6.15 -13.53
C GLY A 180 -5.98 5.49 -12.27
N LYS A 181 -6.95 4.59 -12.41
CA LYS A 181 -7.53 3.86 -11.27
C LYS A 181 -6.78 2.54 -11.07
N PHE A 182 -6.63 2.12 -9.81
CA PHE A 182 -6.14 0.77 -9.50
C PHE A 182 -7.13 -0.26 -10.03
N ARG A 183 -6.70 -1.35 -10.65
CA ARG A 183 -7.52 -2.42 -11.24
C ARG A 183 -7.07 -3.76 -10.68
N ARG A 184 -8.06 -4.56 -10.27
CA ARG A 184 -7.93 -5.86 -9.61
C ARG A 184 -9.29 -6.55 -9.70
#